data_AF-A0A0B2UZI0-F1
#
_entry.id   AF-A0A0B2UZI0-F1
#
_cell.length_a   1.000
_cell.length_b   1.000
_cell.length_c   1.000
_cell.angle_alpha   90.00
_cell.angle_beta   90.00
_cell.angle_gamma   90.00
#
_symmetry.space_group_name_H-M   'P 1'
#
loop_
_entity.id
_entity.type
_entity.pdbx_description
1 polymer ?
#
loop_
_entity_poly.entity_id
_entity_poly.type
_entity_poly.pdbx_seq_one_letter_code
_entity_poly.pdbx_strand_id
1 'polypeptide(L)'
;MLVSMHTLCAYAFPKRMHTTSMWMLPLLDVLVALLSSVNANMNLFNTSTIIQPPPIFFGPEVSINITCLNGGSIIDGKCHCQPRFEGKRCEIEPCLNGGMRSTFSPNGKCYCPYGLTGEKCETVTHCVEGKGKLIDGKCKCADRWSGLFCQSRTCYNGVSVGTGAETFCLCDMGYKGPFCDTPIVCVHGAISSENVCVCEPHWDGESCDRCAIDRRLEGDECRLIVNEESLIAVENQEAAEMWPLVAVGCAALALVVFVAVSGAVVLKRFHSKPSRVGSATATDV
;
A
#
# COMPACT_ATOMS: atom_id res chain seq x y z
N MET A 1 3.42 49.19 -33.40
CA MET A 1 3.47 49.42 -31.94
C MET A 1 3.86 48.08 -31.31
N LEU A 2 5.06 47.97 -30.71
CA LEU A 2 5.32 48.28 -29.29
C LEU A 2 4.53 47.29 -28.39
N VAL A 3 5.08 46.13 -28.05
CA VAL A 3 6.07 45.86 -26.97
C VAL A 3 5.40 45.66 -25.61
N SER A 4 5.33 44.42 -25.12
CA SER A 4 6.25 43.93 -24.07
C SER A 4 6.00 42.46 -23.71
N MET A 5 7.04 41.73 -23.31
CA MET A 5 6.94 40.43 -22.62
C MET A 5 7.94 40.42 -21.46
N HIS A 6 7.47 40.11 -20.25
CA HIS A 6 8.29 39.70 -19.12
C HIS A 6 7.54 38.55 -18.41
N THR A 7 8.04 37.31 -18.43
CA THR A 7 9.17 36.75 -17.66
C THR A 7 8.63 35.95 -16.46
N LEU A 8 8.58 34.64 -16.64
CA LEU A 8 8.54 33.67 -15.54
C LEU A 8 9.90 32.97 -15.46
N CYS A 9 10.36 32.67 -14.25
CA CYS A 9 11.65 32.02 -14.02
C CYS A 9 11.59 31.12 -12.78
N ALA A 10 11.70 29.80 -12.97
CA ALA A 10 12.11 28.84 -11.95
C ALA A 10 12.47 27.47 -12.57
N TYR A 11 13.74 27.10 -12.44
CA TYR A 11 14.30 25.74 -12.32
C TYR A 11 13.51 24.50 -12.80
N ALA A 12 14.07 23.83 -13.82
CA ALA A 12 14.47 22.41 -13.72
C ALA A 12 15.47 22.05 -14.84
N PHE A 13 16.54 21.31 -14.52
CA PHE A 13 17.36 20.59 -15.51
C PHE A 13 17.68 19.17 -15.00
N PRO A 14 17.82 18.15 -15.87
CA PRO A 14 17.73 16.75 -15.45
C PRO A 14 19.03 15.94 -15.64
N LYS A 15 19.10 14.73 -15.04
CA LYS A 15 19.23 13.46 -15.80
C LYS A 15 19.29 12.17 -14.96
N ARG A 16 18.75 11.11 -15.57
CA ARG A 16 18.86 9.67 -15.26
C ARG A 16 20.20 9.21 -14.67
N MET A 17 20.11 8.51 -13.53
CA MET A 17 20.80 7.23 -13.28
C MET A 17 19.92 6.08 -13.85
N HIS A 18 20.34 4.83 -14.08
CA HIS A 18 21.61 4.10 -13.89
C HIS A 18 21.65 2.94 -14.95
N THR A 19 22.43 1.83 -14.98
CA THR A 19 23.50 1.21 -14.15
C THR A 19 24.26 0.20 -15.06
N THR A 20 25.60 0.12 -15.02
CA THR A 20 26.38 -1.05 -15.51
C THR A 20 27.73 -1.17 -14.78
N SER A 21 28.17 -2.41 -14.53
CA SER A 21 29.56 -2.92 -14.32
C SER A 21 30.64 -1.95 -13.77
N MET A 22 31.14 -2.07 -12.53
CA MET A 22 32.05 -3.11 -12.00
C MET A 22 33.53 -2.99 -12.46
N TRP A 23 34.47 -3.29 -11.55
CA TRP A 23 35.96 -3.35 -11.63
C TRP A 23 36.80 -2.15 -11.13
N MET A 24 38.04 -2.49 -10.73
CA MET A 24 39.21 -1.67 -10.39
C MET A 24 39.30 -1.01 -8.99
N LEU A 25 40.08 -1.66 -8.11
CA LEU A 25 40.73 -1.09 -6.91
C LEU A 25 42.19 -0.68 -7.23
N PRO A 26 42.69 0.47 -6.72
CA PRO A 26 44.12 0.73 -6.70
C PRO A 26 44.68 1.18 -5.32
N LEU A 27 45.65 0.40 -4.82
CA LEU A 27 46.94 0.86 -4.26
C LEU A 27 46.99 2.24 -3.55
N LEU A 28 46.99 2.28 -2.21
CA LEU A 28 47.54 3.44 -1.46
C LEU A 28 48.27 3.13 -0.13
N ASP A 29 48.25 1.88 0.36
CA ASP A 29 48.74 1.54 1.72
C ASP A 29 50.25 1.26 1.87
N VAL A 30 51.08 1.65 0.90
CA VAL A 30 52.53 1.29 0.85
C VAL A 30 53.46 2.40 1.36
N LEU A 31 52.98 3.66 1.48
CA LEU A 31 53.87 4.82 1.61
C LEU A 31 54.14 5.37 3.03
N VAL A 32 53.45 4.87 4.07
CA VAL A 32 53.49 5.47 5.43
C VAL A 32 54.58 4.86 6.33
N ALA A 33 55.19 3.73 5.93
CA ALA A 33 55.93 2.85 6.84
C ALA A 33 57.43 3.16 7.08
N LEU A 34 58.00 4.27 6.59
CA LEU A 34 59.48 4.39 6.47
C LEU A 34 60.19 5.68 6.94
N LEU A 35 59.52 6.76 7.37
CA LEU A 35 60.22 8.01 7.71
C LEU A 35 59.68 8.74 8.96
N SER A 36 60.32 8.51 10.13
CA SER A 36 60.49 9.52 11.21
C SER A 36 61.33 8.98 12.39
N SER A 37 62.66 9.07 12.30
CA SER A 37 63.55 8.69 13.42
C SER A 37 64.90 9.45 13.46
N VAL A 38 64.87 10.72 13.87
CA VAL A 38 66.01 11.49 14.41
C VAL A 38 65.43 12.52 15.39
N ASN A 39 65.61 12.41 16.70
CA ASN A 39 66.83 12.54 17.52
C ASN A 39 67.19 14.01 17.84
N ALA A 40 67.14 14.36 19.12
CA ALA A 40 67.68 15.58 19.72
C ALA A 40 68.36 15.19 21.05
N ASN A 41 69.57 15.69 21.30
CA ASN A 41 70.43 15.18 22.38
C ASN A 41 71.39 16.24 22.93
N MET A 42 71.36 16.47 24.25
CA MET A 42 72.47 16.86 25.14
C MET A 42 71.92 16.79 26.59
N ASN A 43 72.47 15.99 27.51
CA ASN A 43 73.73 16.13 28.25
C ASN A 43 73.70 17.30 29.26
N LEU A 44 74.13 17.18 30.53
CA LEU A 44 74.82 16.09 31.24
C LEU A 44 74.52 16.15 32.77
N PHE A 45 75.33 15.45 33.59
CA PHE A 45 75.35 15.35 35.08
C PHE A 45 74.47 14.26 35.73
N ASN A 46 74.91 13.57 36.80
CA ASN A 46 76.05 12.63 36.98
C ASN A 46 75.91 11.95 38.37
N THR A 47 76.47 10.75 38.55
CA THR A 47 76.76 10.07 39.85
C THR A 47 75.64 9.84 40.88
N SER A 48 75.24 8.56 41.00
CA SER A 48 75.32 7.78 42.25
C SER A 48 74.55 8.22 43.51
N THR A 49 73.37 7.64 43.74
CA THR A 49 73.09 6.84 44.97
C THR A 49 71.78 6.06 44.82
N ILE A 50 71.76 4.79 45.25
CA ILE A 50 70.51 4.00 45.35
C ILE A 50 70.02 4.10 46.79
N ILE A 51 68.91 4.82 46.99
CA ILE A 51 68.14 4.78 48.23
C ILE A 51 66.85 4.05 47.92
N GLN A 52 66.69 2.83 48.44
CA GLN A 52 65.42 2.11 48.34
C GLN A 52 64.39 2.81 49.23
N PRO A 53 63.17 3.13 48.75
CA PRO A 53 62.08 3.49 49.65
C PRO A 53 61.77 2.30 50.56
N PRO A 54 61.32 2.53 51.81
CA PRO A 54 60.91 1.44 52.69
C PRO A 54 59.77 0.65 52.03
N PRO A 55 59.66 -0.68 52.28
CA PRO A 55 58.62 -1.50 51.68
C PRO A 55 57.25 -0.94 52.04
N ILE A 56 56.48 -0.56 51.02
CA ILE A 56 55.09 -0.15 51.19
C ILE A 56 54.35 -1.37 51.73
N PHE A 57 53.96 -1.30 53.00
CA PHE A 57 53.23 -2.37 53.66
C PHE A 57 51.80 -2.37 53.13
N PHE A 58 51.60 -3.07 52.00
CA PHE A 58 50.27 -3.41 51.54
C PHE A 58 49.58 -4.15 52.70
N GLY A 59 48.48 -3.57 53.18
CA GLY A 59 47.62 -4.22 54.17
C GLY A 59 47.15 -5.58 53.64
N PRO A 60 46.62 -6.46 54.52
CA PRO A 60 46.19 -7.79 54.11
C PRO A 60 45.25 -7.68 52.90
N GLU A 61 45.44 -8.56 51.90
CA GLU A 61 44.52 -8.65 50.77
C GLU A 61 43.14 -9.00 51.29
N VAL A 62 42.30 -7.97 51.49
CA VAL A 62 40.89 -8.14 51.83
C VAL A 62 40.24 -8.68 50.57
N SER A 63 40.22 -10.01 50.47
CA SER A 63 39.46 -10.77 49.49
C SER A 63 37.96 -10.58 49.77
N ILE A 64 37.44 -9.42 49.37
CA ILE A 64 36.02 -9.10 49.48
C ILE A 64 35.27 -10.13 48.63
N ASN A 65 34.66 -11.12 49.30
CA ASN A 65 33.84 -12.14 48.67
C ASN A 65 32.53 -11.50 48.16
N ILE A 66 32.63 -10.86 47.00
CA ILE A 66 31.59 -10.01 46.42
C ILE A 66 30.59 -10.84 45.61
N THR A 67 29.62 -11.43 46.30
CA THR A 67 28.50 -12.11 45.63
C THR A 67 27.61 -11.09 44.93
N CYS A 68 27.46 -11.19 43.62
CA CYS A 68 26.49 -10.42 42.85
C CYS A 68 25.08 -10.98 43.02
N LEU A 69 24.09 -10.10 43.04
CA LEU A 69 22.66 -10.39 43.12
C LEU A 69 22.02 -10.29 41.73
N ASN A 70 20.74 -10.66 41.62
CA ASN A 70 19.90 -10.39 40.45
C ASN A 70 20.50 -10.85 39.10
N GLY A 71 21.25 -11.96 39.11
CA GLY A 71 21.87 -12.54 37.91
C GLY A 71 23.09 -11.76 37.37
N GLY A 72 23.64 -10.80 38.13
CA GLY A 72 24.90 -10.14 37.78
C GLY A 72 26.09 -11.11 37.82
N SER A 73 27.08 -10.89 36.97
CA SER A 73 28.31 -11.69 36.88
C SER A 73 29.49 -10.97 37.55
N ILE A 74 30.49 -11.73 38.03
CA ILE A 74 31.75 -11.14 38.50
C ILE A 74 32.70 -10.99 37.31
N ILE A 75 33.17 -9.78 37.06
CA ILE A 75 34.19 -9.44 36.06
C ILE A 75 35.19 -8.48 36.73
N ASP A 76 36.49 -8.79 36.64
CA ASP A 76 37.60 -7.99 37.23
C ASP A 76 37.37 -7.58 38.71
N GLY A 77 36.84 -8.52 39.51
CA GLY A 77 36.56 -8.32 40.95
C GLY A 77 35.37 -7.39 41.24
N LYS A 78 34.55 -7.04 40.23
CA LYS A 78 33.36 -6.20 40.34
C LYS A 78 32.13 -6.93 39.80
N CYS A 79 30.95 -6.52 40.24
CA CYS A 79 29.71 -7.03 39.67
C CYS A 79 29.32 -6.27 38.40
N HIS A 80 29.18 -7.00 37.30
CA HIS A 80 28.56 -6.54 36.06
C HIS A 80 27.09 -6.95 36.08
N CYS A 81 26.21 -5.96 36.09
CA CYS A 81 24.78 -6.18 36.33
C CYS A 81 24.01 -6.53 35.06
N GLN A 82 22.92 -7.29 35.23
CA GLN A 82 21.92 -7.49 34.18
C GLN A 82 21.32 -6.14 33.76
N PRO A 83 20.84 -6.00 32.51
CA PRO A 83 20.27 -4.74 32.04
C PRO A 83 19.24 -4.16 33.02
N ARG A 84 19.43 -2.88 33.36
CA ARG A 84 18.62 -2.08 34.31
C ARG A 84 18.84 -2.37 35.81
N PHE A 85 19.65 -3.34 36.22
CA PHE A 85 20.06 -3.47 37.63
C PHE A 85 21.32 -2.64 37.92
N GLU A 86 21.41 -2.07 39.12
CA GLU A 86 22.46 -1.14 39.54
C GLU A 86 23.01 -1.47 40.94
N GLY A 87 24.04 -0.75 41.38
CA GLY A 87 24.69 -0.95 42.69
C GLY A 87 26.00 -1.75 42.61
N LYS A 88 26.73 -1.88 43.73
CA LYS A 88 28.05 -2.54 43.76
C LYS A 88 27.97 -4.06 43.63
N ARG A 89 26.81 -4.63 43.92
CA ARG A 89 26.45 -6.04 43.95
C ARG A 89 25.19 -6.31 43.11
N CYS A 90 24.76 -5.37 42.27
CA CYS A 90 23.49 -5.44 41.52
C CYS A 90 22.24 -5.49 42.43
N GLU A 91 22.37 -4.91 43.62
CA GLU A 91 21.37 -4.86 44.70
C GLU A 91 20.25 -3.85 44.47
N ILE A 92 20.43 -2.90 43.55
CA ILE A 92 19.47 -1.84 43.26
C ILE A 92 18.63 -2.25 42.06
N GLU A 93 17.33 -2.40 42.28
CA GLU A 93 16.35 -2.72 41.23
C GLU A 93 15.96 -1.49 40.40
N PRO A 94 15.58 -1.67 39.12
CA PRO A 94 15.13 -0.59 38.26
C PRO A 94 13.77 -0.01 38.60
N CYS A 95 13.59 1.24 38.18
CA CYS A 95 12.28 1.81 37.89
C CYS A 95 11.63 1.09 36.70
N LEU A 96 10.36 0.73 36.85
CA LEU A 96 9.52 0.11 35.81
C LEU A 96 8.78 1.19 35.00
N ASN A 97 8.15 0.75 33.91
CA ASN A 97 7.15 1.54 33.17
C ASN A 97 7.60 2.94 32.70
N GLY A 98 8.90 3.16 32.52
CA GLY A 98 9.46 4.47 32.12
C GLY A 98 9.73 5.45 33.27
N GLY A 99 9.67 4.99 34.53
CA GLY A 99 10.12 5.79 35.67
C GLY A 99 11.62 6.09 35.64
N MET A 100 12.01 7.23 36.21
CA MET A 100 13.38 7.70 36.25
C MET A 100 13.94 7.63 37.68
N ARG A 101 15.14 7.07 37.86
CA ARG A 101 15.79 6.96 39.17
C ARG A 101 16.11 8.35 39.73
N SER A 102 15.78 8.62 40.99
CA SER A 102 16.20 9.86 41.65
C SER A 102 17.71 9.85 41.94
N THR A 103 18.43 10.81 41.37
CA THR A 103 19.86 11.05 41.63
C THR A 103 20.15 11.55 43.04
N PHE A 104 19.13 12.07 43.75
CA PHE A 104 19.25 12.65 45.09
C PHE A 104 18.89 11.68 46.22
N SER A 105 18.40 10.47 45.91
CA SER A 105 18.07 9.44 46.91
C SER A 105 19.03 8.24 46.80
N PRO A 106 19.93 8.00 47.78
CA PRO A 106 20.81 6.82 47.74
C PRO A 106 19.99 5.51 47.69
N ASN A 107 18.82 5.50 48.33
CA ASN A 107 17.86 4.38 48.36
C ASN A 107 17.17 4.10 47.01
N GLY A 108 17.47 4.85 45.94
CA GLY A 108 17.04 4.50 44.57
C GLY A 108 15.59 4.83 44.19
N LYS A 109 14.84 5.53 45.05
CA LYS A 109 13.42 5.88 44.82
C LYS A 109 13.17 6.48 43.43
N CYS A 110 12.14 5.99 42.75
CA CYS A 110 11.80 6.39 41.39
C CYS A 110 10.88 7.62 41.33
N TYR A 111 11.09 8.47 40.32
CA TYR A 111 10.11 9.44 39.84
C TYR A 111 9.24 8.77 38.77
N CYS A 112 7.93 8.72 39.00
CA CYS A 112 7.01 7.99 38.15
C CYS A 112 6.36 8.89 37.09
N PRO A 113 6.10 8.37 35.86
CA PRO A 113 5.28 9.05 34.88
C PRO A 113 3.85 9.25 35.38
N TYR A 114 3.11 10.15 34.74
CA TYR A 114 1.69 10.34 35.04
C TYR A 114 0.91 9.02 34.96
N GLY A 115 0.03 8.79 35.94
CA GLY A 115 -0.74 7.55 36.05
C GLY A 115 -0.06 6.41 36.82
N LEU A 116 1.18 6.60 37.29
CA LEU A 116 1.98 5.56 37.96
C LEU A 116 2.48 5.99 39.34
N THR A 117 2.55 5.01 40.25
CA THR A 117 2.91 5.12 41.67
C THR A 117 3.59 3.83 42.14
N GLY A 118 3.96 3.76 43.43
CA GLY A 118 4.81 2.70 43.99
C GLY A 118 6.26 3.15 44.12
N GLU A 119 7.13 2.30 44.67
CA GLU A 119 8.55 2.65 44.85
C GLU A 119 9.34 2.58 43.53
N LYS A 120 8.87 1.73 42.61
CA LYS A 120 9.47 1.39 41.31
C LYS A 120 8.52 1.73 40.15
N CYS A 121 7.44 2.48 40.39
CA CYS A 121 6.41 2.82 39.39
C CYS A 121 5.62 1.60 38.87
N GLU A 122 5.47 0.60 39.72
CA GLU A 122 4.78 -0.68 39.50
C GLU A 122 3.24 -0.61 39.59
N THR A 123 2.71 0.43 40.25
CA THR A 123 1.28 0.57 40.58
C THR A 123 0.61 1.63 39.69
N VAL A 124 -0.38 1.20 38.92
CA VAL A 124 -1.26 2.05 38.10
C VAL A 124 -2.30 2.73 38.98
N THR A 125 -2.55 4.03 38.75
CA THR A 125 -3.53 4.81 39.54
C THR A 125 -4.93 4.83 38.94
N HIS A 126 -5.07 4.58 37.63
CA HIS A 126 -6.33 4.63 36.90
C HIS A 126 -6.27 3.79 35.62
N CYS A 127 -7.42 3.33 35.16
CA CYS A 127 -7.58 2.77 33.81
C CYS A 127 -8.40 3.75 32.99
N VAL A 128 -8.29 3.69 31.66
CA VAL A 128 -9.14 4.50 30.80
C VAL A 128 -10.60 4.06 30.97
N GLU A 129 -11.49 5.03 31.20
CA GLU A 129 -12.89 4.81 31.55
C GLU A 129 -13.62 3.97 30.49
N GLY A 130 -14.46 3.03 30.96
CA GLY A 130 -15.18 2.07 30.12
C GLY A 130 -14.32 0.96 29.49
N LYS A 131 -12.99 1.06 29.52
CA LYS A 131 -12.06 0.12 28.84
C LYS A 131 -11.39 -0.89 29.76
N GLY A 132 -11.50 -0.71 31.07
CA GLY A 132 -10.94 -1.63 32.07
C GLY A 132 -11.36 -1.27 33.48
N LYS A 133 -10.95 -2.10 34.45
CA LYS A 133 -11.14 -1.90 35.88
C LYS A 133 -9.80 -1.99 36.59
N LEU A 134 -9.55 -1.09 37.55
CA LEU A 134 -8.35 -1.14 38.38
C LEU A 134 -8.54 -2.19 39.47
N ILE A 135 -7.60 -3.12 39.56
CA ILE A 135 -7.58 -4.23 40.54
C ILE A 135 -6.13 -4.39 40.99
N ASP A 136 -5.88 -4.32 42.31
CA ASP A 136 -4.56 -4.53 42.93
C ASP A 136 -3.41 -3.75 42.25
N GLY A 137 -3.66 -2.47 41.94
CA GLY A 137 -2.70 -1.58 41.30
C GLY A 137 -2.44 -1.84 39.82
N LYS A 138 -3.29 -2.64 39.14
CA LYS A 138 -3.15 -3.00 37.73
C LYS A 138 -4.49 -2.91 37.00
N CYS A 139 -4.45 -2.62 35.71
CA CYS A 139 -5.66 -2.57 34.90
C CYS A 139 -6.03 -3.94 34.33
N LYS A 140 -7.18 -4.48 34.75
CA LYS A 140 -7.85 -5.58 34.06
C LYS A 140 -8.72 -5.00 32.96
N CYS A 141 -8.28 -5.15 31.70
CA CYS A 141 -9.00 -4.61 30.56
C CYS A 141 -10.30 -5.36 30.27
N ALA A 142 -11.23 -4.65 29.66
CA ALA A 142 -12.41 -5.21 29.02
C ALA A 142 -12.07 -5.71 27.60
N ASP A 143 -12.96 -6.49 27.01
CA ASP A 143 -12.75 -7.10 25.70
C ASP A 143 -12.41 -6.06 24.62
N ARG A 144 -11.45 -6.41 23.76
CA ARG A 144 -10.85 -5.57 22.69
C ARG A 144 -9.94 -4.42 23.18
N TRP A 145 -9.56 -4.39 24.46
CA TRP A 145 -8.61 -3.40 25.00
C TRP A 145 -7.38 -4.04 25.68
N SER A 146 -6.26 -3.33 25.64
CA SER A 146 -4.95 -3.77 26.14
C SER A 146 -4.04 -2.59 26.49
N GLY A 147 -2.84 -2.89 27.00
CA GLY A 147 -1.87 -1.90 27.46
C GLY A 147 -2.05 -1.55 28.94
N LEU A 148 -1.03 -0.88 29.52
CA LEU A 148 -0.90 -0.64 30.96
C LEU A 148 -2.10 0.07 31.61
N PHE A 149 -2.82 0.89 30.84
CA PHE A 149 -4.01 1.64 31.28
C PHE A 149 -5.29 1.22 30.52
N CYS A 150 -5.24 0.13 29.74
CA CYS A 150 -6.26 -0.26 28.75
C CYS A 150 -6.50 0.79 27.65
N GLN A 151 -5.44 1.50 27.26
CA GLN A 151 -5.51 2.58 26.28
C GLN A 151 -5.53 2.08 24.82
N SER A 152 -4.92 0.93 24.53
CA SER A 152 -4.73 0.39 23.18
C SER A 152 -5.86 -0.56 22.80
N ARG A 153 -6.40 -0.46 21.59
CA ARG A 153 -7.27 -1.52 21.05
C ARG A 153 -6.46 -2.74 20.61
N THR A 154 -7.09 -3.90 20.63
CA THR A 154 -6.58 -5.11 19.96
C THR A 154 -7.30 -5.32 18.63
N CYS A 155 -6.74 -6.14 17.76
CA CYS A 155 -7.51 -6.81 16.71
C CYS A 155 -8.60 -7.68 17.37
N TYR A 156 -9.74 -7.86 16.70
CA TYR A 156 -10.85 -8.67 17.22
C TYR A 156 -11.02 -9.98 16.45
N ASN A 157 -11.36 -9.90 15.16
CA ASN A 157 -11.38 -11.06 14.24
C ASN A 157 -10.19 -10.96 13.29
N GLY A 158 -9.00 -11.26 13.82
CA GLY A 158 -7.75 -11.16 13.07
C GLY A 158 -6.51 -11.10 13.95
N VAL A 159 -5.34 -11.03 13.31
CA VAL A 159 -4.03 -11.07 13.96
C VAL A 159 -3.31 -9.72 13.90
N SER A 160 -2.65 -9.35 15.01
CA SER A 160 -1.75 -8.20 15.07
C SER A 160 -0.44 -8.50 14.34
N VAL A 161 -0.05 -7.65 13.40
CA VAL A 161 1.20 -7.75 12.62
C VAL A 161 1.99 -6.45 12.75
N GLY A 162 3.32 -6.55 12.72
CA GLY A 162 4.25 -5.43 12.92
C GLY A 162 4.96 -5.50 14.28
N THR A 163 5.79 -4.49 14.57
CA THR A 163 6.54 -4.41 15.84
C THR A 163 6.49 -3.01 16.44
N GLY A 164 6.42 -2.93 17.78
CA GLY A 164 6.39 -1.66 18.49
C GLY A 164 5.18 -0.79 18.14
N ALA A 165 5.43 0.40 17.58
CA ALA A 165 4.41 1.38 17.26
C ALA A 165 3.69 1.15 15.91
N GLU A 166 4.31 0.41 14.99
CA GLU A 166 3.79 0.14 13.65
C GLU A 166 3.02 -1.20 13.61
N THR A 167 2.12 -1.39 14.58
CA THR A 167 1.26 -2.58 14.66
C THR A 167 -0.11 -2.32 14.03
N PHE A 168 -0.51 -3.20 13.12
CA PHE A 168 -1.79 -3.17 12.41
C PHE A 168 -2.46 -4.54 12.44
N CYS A 169 -3.73 -4.61 12.06
CA CYS A 169 -4.48 -5.87 12.04
C CYS A 169 -4.60 -6.42 10.62
N LEU A 170 -4.28 -7.71 10.45
CA LEU A 170 -4.77 -8.51 9.31
C LEU A 170 -6.06 -9.20 9.75
N CYS A 171 -7.15 -8.96 9.02
CA CYS A 171 -8.47 -9.46 9.40
C CYS A 171 -8.74 -10.87 8.86
N ASP A 172 -9.47 -11.65 9.67
CA ASP A 172 -10.03 -12.93 9.25
C ASP A 172 -11.06 -12.74 8.13
N MET A 173 -11.42 -13.83 7.45
CA MET A 173 -12.40 -13.79 6.35
C MET A 173 -13.75 -13.25 6.84
N GLY A 174 -14.27 -12.24 6.14
CA GLY A 174 -15.53 -11.57 6.44
C GLY A 174 -15.45 -10.40 7.42
N TYR A 175 -14.25 -9.90 7.76
CA TYR A 175 -14.08 -8.72 8.61
C TYR A 175 -13.17 -7.66 7.98
N LYS A 176 -13.46 -6.39 8.26
CA LYS A 176 -12.71 -5.21 7.80
C LYS A 176 -12.56 -4.14 8.90
N GLY A 177 -11.89 -3.06 8.55
CA GLY A 177 -11.57 -1.94 9.44
C GLY A 177 -10.27 -2.17 10.25
N PRO A 178 -9.69 -1.11 10.84
CA PRO A 178 -8.35 -1.14 11.43
C PRO A 178 -8.18 -2.07 12.64
N PHE A 179 -9.29 -2.57 13.22
CA PHE A 179 -9.30 -3.50 14.35
C PHE A 179 -10.07 -4.80 14.06
N CYS A 180 -10.52 -5.01 12.81
CA CYS A 180 -11.31 -6.18 12.40
C CYS A 180 -12.57 -6.41 13.24
N ASP A 181 -13.20 -5.31 13.67
CA ASP A 181 -14.44 -5.27 14.46
C ASP A 181 -15.67 -4.92 13.60
N THR A 182 -15.48 -4.60 12.31
CA THR A 182 -16.56 -4.36 11.35
C THR A 182 -16.77 -5.59 10.47
N PRO A 183 -17.94 -6.27 10.50
CA PRO A 183 -18.23 -7.36 9.57
C PRO A 183 -18.42 -6.83 8.15
N ILE A 184 -18.11 -7.67 7.16
CA ILE A 184 -18.40 -7.43 5.75
C ILE A 184 -19.79 -7.99 5.45
N VAL A 185 -20.63 -7.20 4.80
CA VAL A 185 -21.96 -7.60 4.34
C VAL A 185 -22.03 -7.38 2.85
N CYS A 186 -22.31 -8.45 2.11
CA CYS A 186 -22.62 -8.40 0.68
C CYS A 186 -24.11 -8.73 0.55
N VAL A 187 -24.94 -7.81 0.05
CA VAL A 187 -26.40 -8.00 -0.02
C VAL A 187 -26.76 -8.97 -1.14
N HIS A 188 -26.19 -8.75 -2.33
CA HIS A 188 -26.35 -9.61 -3.51
C HIS A 188 -24.98 -10.03 -4.03
N GLY A 189 -24.29 -10.89 -3.28
CA GLY A 189 -22.91 -11.28 -3.57
C GLY A 189 -22.27 -12.11 -2.45
N ALA A 190 -21.01 -12.50 -2.67
CA ALA A 190 -20.22 -13.30 -1.74
C ALA A 190 -18.89 -12.61 -1.39
N ILE A 191 -18.31 -12.97 -0.24
CA ILE A 191 -17.03 -12.41 0.23
C ILE A 191 -15.88 -13.16 -0.43
N SER A 192 -14.91 -12.44 -1.00
CA SER A 192 -13.71 -13.00 -1.63
C SER A 192 -12.65 -13.43 -0.62
N SER A 193 -11.63 -14.15 -1.11
CA SER A 193 -10.38 -14.41 -0.36
C SER A 193 -9.59 -13.16 0.01
N GLU A 194 -9.92 -11.99 -0.56
CA GLU A 194 -9.28 -10.70 -0.30
C GLU A 194 -10.14 -9.78 0.59
N ASN A 195 -11.22 -10.30 1.20
CA ASN A 195 -12.15 -9.52 2.02
C ASN A 195 -12.83 -8.35 1.26
N VAL A 196 -13.23 -8.62 0.01
CA VAL A 196 -14.02 -7.72 -0.84
C VAL A 196 -15.28 -8.46 -1.30
N CYS A 197 -16.42 -7.76 -1.40
CA CYS A 197 -17.63 -8.36 -1.98
C CYS A 197 -17.48 -8.55 -3.50
N VAL A 198 -17.78 -9.75 -3.97
CA VAL A 198 -17.97 -10.08 -5.39
C VAL A 198 -19.47 -10.14 -5.63
N CYS A 199 -19.99 -9.19 -6.42
CA CYS A 199 -21.42 -9.07 -6.64
C CYS A 199 -21.96 -10.09 -7.63
N GLU A 200 -23.21 -10.48 -7.41
CA GLU A 200 -23.99 -11.21 -8.40
C GLU A 200 -24.20 -10.35 -9.67
N PRO A 201 -24.46 -10.98 -10.83
CA PRO A 201 -24.82 -10.24 -12.03
C PRO A 201 -25.93 -9.22 -11.75
N HIS A 202 -25.81 -8.05 -12.37
CA HIS A 202 -26.75 -6.92 -12.27
C HIS A 202 -26.57 -6.02 -11.03
N TRP A 203 -25.80 -6.43 -10.03
CA TRP A 203 -25.48 -5.66 -8.82
C TRP A 203 -24.05 -5.11 -8.83
N ASP A 204 -23.83 -4.04 -8.05
CA ASP A 204 -22.57 -3.29 -7.93
C ASP A 204 -22.46 -2.59 -6.56
N GLY A 205 -21.27 -2.11 -6.22
CA GLY A 205 -20.94 -1.41 -4.98
C GLY A 205 -20.18 -2.28 -3.98
N GLU A 206 -19.52 -1.63 -3.01
CA GLU A 206 -18.67 -2.29 -2.00
C GLU A 206 -19.43 -3.34 -1.16
N SER A 207 -20.76 -3.22 -1.07
CA SER A 207 -21.66 -4.14 -0.36
C SER A 207 -22.68 -4.83 -1.29
N CYS A 208 -22.55 -4.69 -2.62
CA CYS A 208 -23.50 -5.21 -3.62
C CYS A 208 -24.95 -4.78 -3.37
N ASP A 209 -25.12 -3.55 -2.88
CA ASP A 209 -26.35 -2.92 -2.42
C ASP A 209 -27.02 -2.05 -3.50
N ARG A 210 -26.41 -1.92 -4.68
CA ARG A 210 -26.86 -1.04 -5.77
C ARG A 210 -26.92 -1.80 -7.09
N CYS A 211 -27.73 -1.31 -8.03
CA CYS A 211 -27.71 -1.82 -9.39
C CYS A 211 -26.45 -1.36 -10.14
N ALA A 212 -25.98 -2.20 -11.06
CA ALA A 212 -24.95 -1.83 -12.03
C ALA A 212 -25.40 -0.68 -12.96
N ILE A 213 -24.44 0.00 -13.59
CA ILE A 213 -24.63 1.29 -14.28
C ILE A 213 -25.86 1.35 -15.21
N ASP A 214 -26.05 0.36 -16.08
CA ASP A 214 -27.12 0.34 -17.09
C ASP A 214 -28.47 -0.18 -16.53
N ARG A 215 -28.67 -0.13 -15.21
CA ARG A 215 -29.79 -0.78 -14.51
C ARG A 215 -30.45 0.10 -13.45
N ARG A 216 -31.75 -0.15 -13.27
CA ARG A 216 -32.61 0.49 -12.28
C ARG A 216 -33.23 -0.57 -11.35
N LEU A 217 -33.35 -0.23 -10.08
CA LEU A 217 -34.07 -1.02 -9.10
C LEU A 217 -35.59 -0.87 -9.32
N GLU A 218 -36.28 -1.97 -9.60
CA GLU A 218 -37.73 -2.02 -9.76
C GLU A 218 -38.33 -3.10 -8.86
N GLY A 219 -38.86 -2.68 -7.71
CA GLY A 219 -39.08 -3.59 -6.58
C GLY A 219 -37.73 -3.99 -5.98
N ASP A 220 -37.50 -5.29 -5.84
CA ASP A 220 -36.26 -5.85 -5.30
C ASP A 220 -35.28 -6.35 -6.40
N GLU A 221 -35.56 -6.09 -7.70
CA GLU A 221 -34.73 -6.55 -8.82
C GLU A 221 -34.12 -5.40 -9.65
N CYS A 222 -32.86 -5.56 -10.07
CA CYS A 222 -32.15 -4.63 -10.95
C CYS A 222 -32.40 -4.91 -12.46
N ARG A 223 -33.41 -4.27 -13.04
CA ARG A 223 -33.77 -4.38 -14.47
C ARG A 223 -32.94 -3.43 -15.35
N LEU A 224 -32.81 -3.76 -16.63
CA LEU A 224 -32.12 -2.91 -17.61
C LEU A 224 -32.88 -1.60 -17.85
N ILE A 225 -32.14 -0.50 -17.98
CA ILE A 225 -32.69 0.80 -18.41
C ILE A 225 -32.93 0.74 -19.93
N VAL A 226 -34.15 0.37 -20.32
CA VAL A 226 -34.59 0.38 -21.72
C VAL A 226 -34.99 1.79 -22.10
N ASN A 227 -34.12 2.48 -22.85
CA ASN A 227 -34.47 3.74 -23.49
C ASN A 227 -35.26 3.48 -24.78
N GLU A 228 -36.16 4.39 -25.16
CA GLU A 228 -37.00 4.24 -26.35
C GLU A 228 -36.15 4.10 -27.64
N GLU A 229 -35.02 4.80 -27.70
CA GLU A 229 -34.01 4.70 -28.76
C GLU A 229 -33.38 3.30 -28.90
N SER A 230 -33.28 2.52 -27.82
CA SER A 230 -32.64 1.18 -27.86
C SER A 230 -33.59 0.07 -28.34
N LEU A 231 -34.90 0.30 -28.30
CA LEU A 231 -35.91 -0.61 -28.89
C LEU A 231 -35.93 -0.51 -30.42
N ILE A 232 -35.79 0.71 -30.95
CA ILE A 232 -35.78 1.01 -32.39
C ILE A 232 -34.64 0.26 -33.11
N ALA A 233 -33.53 0.00 -32.43
CA ALA A 233 -32.42 -0.79 -32.98
C ALA A 233 -32.77 -2.26 -33.25
N VAL A 234 -33.72 -2.84 -32.50
CA VAL A 234 -34.16 -4.24 -32.65
C VAL A 234 -35.25 -4.35 -33.72
N GLU A 235 -36.24 -3.46 -33.70
CA GLU A 235 -37.38 -3.49 -34.63
C GLU A 235 -36.94 -3.31 -36.10
N ASN A 236 -35.95 -2.46 -36.35
CA ASN A 236 -35.41 -2.24 -37.70
C ASN A 236 -34.68 -3.46 -38.30
N GLN A 237 -34.33 -4.48 -37.50
CA GLN A 237 -33.52 -5.60 -37.99
C GLN A 237 -34.33 -6.61 -38.82
N GLU A 238 -35.63 -6.79 -38.56
CA GLU A 238 -36.51 -7.58 -39.44
C GLU A 238 -36.87 -6.84 -40.74
N ALA A 239 -36.95 -5.51 -40.70
CA ALA A 239 -37.27 -4.70 -41.87
C ALA A 239 -36.19 -4.76 -42.98
N ALA A 240 -34.93 -5.02 -42.62
CA ALA A 240 -33.80 -5.02 -43.54
C ALA A 240 -33.85 -6.15 -44.60
N GLU A 241 -34.30 -7.34 -44.22
CA GLU A 241 -34.32 -8.54 -45.08
C GLU A 241 -35.31 -8.43 -46.26
N MET A 242 -36.33 -7.57 -46.17
CA MET A 242 -37.41 -7.50 -47.17
C MET A 242 -37.06 -6.66 -48.41
N TRP A 243 -36.25 -5.62 -48.26
CA TRP A 243 -35.85 -4.70 -49.33
C TRP A 243 -35.25 -5.37 -50.59
N PRO A 244 -34.31 -6.34 -50.51
CA PRO A 244 -33.76 -6.97 -51.71
C PRO A 244 -34.81 -7.70 -52.56
N LEU A 245 -35.81 -8.33 -51.93
CA LEU A 245 -36.88 -9.03 -52.66
C LEU A 245 -37.79 -8.05 -53.42
N VAL A 246 -38.15 -6.93 -52.78
CA VAL A 246 -38.94 -5.86 -53.41
C VAL A 246 -38.17 -5.23 -54.59
N ALA A 247 -36.87 -4.97 -54.41
CA ALA A 247 -36.02 -4.41 -55.47
C ALA A 247 -35.93 -5.34 -56.70
N VAL A 248 -35.73 -6.65 -56.49
CA VAL A 248 -35.70 -7.66 -57.57
C VAL A 248 -37.06 -7.77 -58.27
N GLY A 249 -38.16 -7.76 -57.53
CA GLY A 249 -39.52 -7.77 -58.10
C GLY A 249 -39.79 -6.57 -59.00
N CYS A 250 -39.46 -5.35 -58.53
CA CYS A 250 -39.59 -4.13 -59.32
C CYS A 250 -38.72 -4.14 -60.59
N ALA A 251 -37.48 -4.64 -60.51
CA ALA A 251 -36.60 -4.76 -61.66
C ALA A 251 -37.13 -5.76 -62.71
N ALA A 252 -37.66 -6.91 -62.27
CA ALA A 252 -38.26 -7.90 -63.16
C ALA A 252 -39.49 -7.35 -63.90
N LEU A 253 -40.39 -6.64 -63.18
CA LEU A 253 -41.56 -5.99 -63.80
C LEU A 253 -41.15 -4.91 -64.82
N ALA A 254 -40.15 -4.08 -64.50
CA ALA A 254 -39.64 -3.07 -65.42
C ALA A 254 -39.07 -3.68 -66.71
N LEU A 255 -38.35 -4.81 -66.62
CA LEU A 255 -37.86 -5.55 -67.78
C LEU A 255 -39.00 -6.12 -68.64
N VAL A 256 -40.03 -6.71 -68.03
CA VAL A 256 -41.21 -7.22 -68.76
C VAL A 256 -41.92 -6.08 -69.51
N VAL A 257 -42.12 -4.93 -68.87
CA VAL A 257 -42.69 -3.74 -69.53
C VAL A 257 -41.81 -3.25 -70.68
N PHE A 258 -40.49 -3.20 -70.51
CA PHE A 258 -39.57 -2.77 -71.57
C PHE A 258 -39.57 -3.72 -72.78
N VAL A 259 -39.63 -5.03 -72.54
CA VAL A 259 -39.77 -6.05 -73.61
C VAL A 259 -41.12 -5.93 -74.32
N ALA A 260 -42.22 -5.72 -73.58
CA ALA A 260 -43.54 -5.53 -74.17
C ALA A 260 -43.63 -4.26 -75.04
N VAL A 261 -43.10 -3.13 -74.56
CA VAL A 261 -43.09 -1.85 -75.29
C VAL A 261 -42.20 -1.93 -76.52
N SER A 262 -40.99 -2.47 -76.40
CA SER A 262 -40.08 -2.63 -77.55
C SER A 262 -40.65 -3.61 -78.59
N GLY A 263 -41.24 -4.73 -78.17
CA GLY A 263 -41.96 -5.66 -79.05
C GLY A 263 -43.10 -4.99 -79.80
N ALA A 264 -43.93 -4.19 -79.13
CA ALA A 264 -45.02 -3.43 -79.76
C ALA A 264 -44.50 -2.40 -80.78
N VAL A 265 -43.39 -1.70 -80.48
CA VAL A 265 -42.74 -0.77 -81.42
C VAL A 265 -42.18 -1.49 -82.65
N VAL A 266 -41.57 -2.67 -82.46
CA VAL A 266 -41.05 -3.50 -83.56
C VAL A 266 -42.18 -4.03 -84.45
N LEU A 267 -43.24 -4.60 -83.86
CA LEU A 267 -44.44 -5.04 -84.61
C LEU A 267 -45.06 -3.90 -85.43
N LYS A 268 -45.18 -2.70 -84.83
CA LYS A 268 -45.69 -1.50 -85.51
C LYS A 268 -44.80 -1.05 -86.68
N ARG A 269 -43.48 -1.28 -86.63
CA ARG A 269 -42.54 -1.05 -87.75
C ARG A 269 -42.57 -2.15 -88.82
N PHE A 270 -42.95 -3.38 -88.49
CA PHE A 270 -43.13 -4.43 -89.49
C PHE A 270 -44.41 -4.24 -90.32
N HIS A 271 -45.50 -3.79 -89.69
CA HIS A 271 -46.76 -3.47 -90.40
C HIS A 271 -46.67 -2.24 -91.32
N SER A 272 -45.63 -1.41 -91.23
CA SER A 272 -45.50 -0.14 -91.98
C SER A 272 -44.65 -0.23 -93.25
N LYS A 273 -44.54 -1.40 -93.90
CA LYS A 273 -43.82 -1.59 -95.17
C LYS A 273 -44.78 -1.95 -96.31
N PRO A 274 -45.10 -1.05 -97.25
CA PRO A 274 -45.82 -1.41 -98.47
C PRO A 274 -44.89 -2.13 -99.47
N SER A 275 -45.47 -3.04 -100.26
CA SER A 275 -44.79 -3.68 -101.39
C SER A 275 -45.38 -3.18 -102.71
N ARG A 276 -44.53 -2.82 -103.68
CA ARG A 276 -44.93 -2.66 -105.09
C ARG A 276 -43.72 -2.86 -106.00
N VAL A 277 -43.92 -3.64 -107.08
CA VAL A 277 -42.87 -4.04 -108.03
C VAL A 277 -43.17 -3.49 -109.43
N GLY A 278 -42.16 -2.86 -110.04
CA GLY A 278 -41.74 -3.04 -111.44
C GLY A 278 -42.67 -2.79 -112.64
N SER A 279 -42.26 -1.81 -113.46
CA SER A 279 -41.83 -2.00 -114.87
C SER A 279 -42.76 -1.66 -116.05
N ALA A 280 -42.19 -0.90 -117.01
CA ALA A 280 -42.33 -0.97 -118.49
C ALA A 280 -43.69 -0.68 -119.19
N THR A 281 -43.78 -0.13 -120.41
CA THR A 281 -42.86 0.60 -121.34
C THR A 281 -43.67 1.23 -122.50
N ALA A 282 -43.16 2.32 -123.12
CA ALA A 282 -43.51 2.84 -124.48
C ALA A 282 -44.98 3.32 -124.69
N THR A 283 -45.35 4.23 -125.61
CA THR A 283 -44.70 5.26 -126.48
C THR A 283 -45.80 6.32 -126.82
N ASP A 284 -45.72 7.35 -127.69
CA ASP A 284 -44.80 7.81 -128.76
C ASP A 284 -44.98 9.35 -129.00
N VAL A 285 -44.31 9.90 -130.03
CA VAL A 285 -44.40 11.29 -130.59
C VAL A 285 -43.63 12.39 -129.83
#